data_AF-A0A9X5XDA7-F1
#
_entry.id   AF-A0A9X5XDA7-F1
#
_cell.length_a   1.000
_cell.length_b   1.000
_cell.length_c   1.000
_cell.angle_alpha   90.00
_cell.angle_beta   90.00
_cell.angle_gamma   90.00
#
_symmetry.space_group_name_H-M   'P 1'
#
loop_
_entity.id
_entity.type
_entity.pdbx_description
1 polymer ?
#
loop_
_entity_poly.entity_id
_entity_poly.type
_entity_poly.pdbx_seq_one_letter_code
_entity_poly.pdbx_strand_id
1 'polypeptide(L)'
;GQRHAVLDTNVRRVFARAVTGVQYPPNATTAAERKLARALLPENEGTASHWAAASMELGALICTAKNEACHRCPIAAQCAWRLAGKPAHDGPPRRGQTYAGTDRQVRGKLLAVLRESVEGPVPQSVLDRVWDEPVQRARALDGLVADGLVEPLPGGLYRLPLT
;
A
#
# COMPACT_ATOMS: atom_id res chain seq x y z
N GLY A 1 11.75 14.00 5.23
CA GLY A 1 12.07 14.13 3.79
C GLY A 1 13.44 13.54 3.50
N GLN A 2 13.58 12.21 3.51
CA GLN A 2 14.79 11.55 3.02
C GLN A 2 14.57 11.09 1.57
N ARG A 3 15.63 11.11 0.76
CA ARG A 3 15.60 10.68 -0.64
C ARG A 3 15.49 9.15 -0.75
N HIS A 4 14.27 8.63 -0.70
CA HIS A 4 13.97 7.21 -0.91
C HIS A 4 13.01 7.01 -2.07
N ALA A 5 13.31 6.04 -2.93
CA ALA A 5 12.40 5.63 -3.99
C ALA A 5 11.22 4.86 -3.39
N VAL A 6 10.00 5.37 -3.56
CA VAL A 6 8.78 4.67 -3.17
C VAL A 6 8.36 3.72 -4.31
N LEU A 7 8.15 2.44 -3.98
CA LEU A 7 7.73 1.41 -4.93
C LEU A 7 6.57 0.57 -4.38
N ASP A 8 5.45 1.24 -4.12
CA ASP A 8 4.19 0.54 -3.88
C ASP A 8 3.59 0.00 -5.20
N THR A 9 2.47 -0.71 -5.12
CA THR A 9 1.81 -1.28 -6.31
C THR A 9 1.30 -0.21 -7.30
N ASN A 10 1.07 1.02 -6.85
CA ASN A 10 0.60 2.12 -7.68
C ASN A 10 1.74 2.76 -8.47
N VAL A 11 2.82 3.12 -7.78
CA VAL A 11 4.01 3.72 -8.40
C VAL A 11 4.67 2.74 -9.37
N ARG A 12 4.76 1.46 -9.00
CA ARG A 12 5.27 0.40 -9.90
C ARG A 12 4.49 0.35 -11.21
N ARG A 13 3.16 0.50 -11.17
CA ARG A 13 2.30 0.54 -12.36
C ARG A 13 2.53 1.80 -13.19
N VAL A 14 2.70 2.95 -12.55
CA VAL A 14 3.05 4.20 -13.24
C VAL A 14 4.34 4.02 -14.03
N PHE A 15 5.41 3.52 -13.40
CA PHE A 15 6.70 3.33 -14.09
C PHE A 15 6.65 2.25 -15.17
N ALA A 16 5.95 1.15 -14.92
CA ALA A 16 5.77 0.09 -15.91
C ALA A 16 5.12 0.63 -17.19
N ARG A 17 4.05 1.42 -17.05
CA ARG A 17 3.35 2.02 -18.18
C ARG A 17 4.14 3.15 -18.83
N ALA A 18 4.62 4.10 -18.02
CA ALA A 18 5.23 5.32 -18.53
C ALA A 18 6.59 5.07 -19.17
N VAL A 19 7.43 4.21 -18.58
CA VAL A 19 8.82 4.03 -19.02
C VAL A 19 9.01 2.72 -19.78
N THR A 20 8.49 1.61 -19.28
CA THR A 20 8.73 0.29 -19.91
C THR A 20 7.69 -0.09 -20.96
N GLY A 21 6.60 0.67 -21.08
CA GLY A 21 5.58 0.46 -22.11
C GLY A 21 4.64 -0.72 -21.88
N VAL A 22 4.61 -1.30 -20.68
CA VAL A 22 3.78 -2.49 -20.37
C VAL A 22 2.64 -2.16 -19.42
N GLN A 23 1.53 -2.89 -19.53
CA GLN A 23 0.33 -2.61 -18.73
C GLN A 23 0.55 -2.81 -17.22
N TYR A 24 1.34 -3.83 -16.84
CA TYR A 24 1.59 -4.18 -15.45
C TYR A 24 3.08 -4.51 -15.17
N PRO A 25 3.64 -4.10 -14.03
CA PRO A 25 4.99 -4.48 -13.58
C PRO A 25 5.03 -5.96 -13.20
N PRO A 26 6.18 -6.65 -13.05
CA PRO A 26 6.23 -8.03 -12.54
C PRO A 26 5.47 -8.28 -11.21
N ASN A 27 5.14 -9.52 -10.86
CA ASN A 27 4.38 -9.82 -9.64
C ASN A 27 5.13 -9.40 -8.36
N ALA A 28 6.40 -9.79 -8.26
CA ALA A 28 7.30 -9.37 -7.19
C ALA A 28 8.17 -8.20 -7.64
N THR A 29 8.54 -7.32 -6.71
CA THR A 29 9.43 -6.18 -7.00
C THR A 29 10.83 -6.68 -7.36
N THR A 30 11.26 -6.38 -8.58
CA THR A 30 12.54 -6.82 -9.15
C THR A 30 13.67 -5.83 -8.90
N ALA A 31 14.92 -6.29 -9.10
CA ALA A 31 16.09 -5.40 -9.07
C ALA A 31 16.06 -4.34 -10.19
N ALA A 32 15.51 -4.70 -11.36
CA ALA A 32 15.33 -3.79 -12.49
C ALA A 32 14.37 -2.64 -12.13
N GLU A 33 13.23 -2.95 -11.48
CA GLU A 33 12.30 -1.92 -11.00
C GLU A 33 12.95 -1.00 -9.96
N ARG A 34 13.73 -1.56 -9.02
CA ARG A 34 14.48 -0.77 -8.04
C ARG A 34 15.52 0.14 -8.71
N LYS A 35 16.20 -0.34 -9.75
CA LYS A 35 17.17 0.46 -10.52
C LYS A 35 16.46 1.60 -11.26
N LEU A 36 15.35 1.31 -11.94
CA LEU A 36 14.55 2.30 -12.63
C LEU A 36 14.04 3.39 -11.68
N ALA A 37 13.49 3.00 -10.53
CA ALA A 37 12.97 3.94 -9.55
C ALA A 37 14.05 4.89 -9.03
N ARG A 38 15.27 4.38 -8.78
CA ARG A 38 16.42 5.22 -8.40
C ARG A 38 16.86 6.17 -9.51
N ALA A 39 16.79 5.74 -10.77
CA ALA A 39 17.16 6.57 -11.92
C ALA A 39 16.15 7.70 -12.16
N LEU A 40 14.87 7.49 -11.81
CA LEU A 40 13.82 8.51 -11.93
C LEU A 40 13.78 9.47 -10.75
N LEU A 41 14.35 9.10 -9.60
CA LEU A 41 14.27 9.88 -8.37
C LEU A 41 15.16 11.14 -8.47
N PRO A 42 14.59 12.36 -8.34
CA PRO A 42 15.36 13.60 -8.36
C PRO A 42 16.51 13.59 -7.35
N GLU A 43 17.61 14.27 -7.68
CA GLU A 43 18.79 14.35 -6.78
C GLU A 43 18.52 15.23 -5.56
N ASN A 44 17.83 16.36 -5.75
CA ASN A 44 17.45 17.25 -4.65
C ASN A 44 16.43 16.57 -3.73
N GLU A 45 16.71 16.54 -2.43
CA GLU A 45 15.89 15.83 -1.44
C GLU A 45 14.46 16.34 -1.32
N GLY A 46 14.28 17.67 -1.31
CA GLY A 46 12.95 18.29 -1.24
C GLY A 46 12.11 17.96 -2.47
N THR A 47 12.71 18.05 -3.65
CA THR A 47 12.06 17.65 -4.91
C THR A 47 11.79 16.15 -4.94
N ALA A 48 12.72 15.31 -4.45
CA ALA A 48 12.53 13.87 -4.39
C ALA A 48 11.35 13.47 -3.49
N SER A 49 11.20 14.15 -2.35
CA SER A 49 10.07 13.94 -1.45
C SER A 49 8.74 14.31 -2.10
N HIS A 50 8.64 15.47 -2.75
CA HIS A 50 7.44 15.86 -3.50
C HIS A 50 7.16 14.92 -4.66
N TRP A 51 8.20 14.50 -5.39
CA TRP A 51 8.08 13.57 -6.50
C TRP A 51 7.57 12.21 -6.05
N ALA A 52 8.05 11.69 -4.90
CA ALA A 52 7.55 10.44 -4.33
C ALA A 52 6.04 10.53 -4.04
N ALA A 53 5.60 11.58 -3.34
CA ALA A 53 4.18 11.81 -3.04
C ALA A 53 3.33 11.96 -4.32
N ALA A 54 3.80 12.79 -5.28
CA ALA A 54 3.12 13.00 -6.54
C ALA A 54 3.02 11.71 -7.38
N SER A 55 4.06 10.88 -7.37
CA SER A 55 4.06 9.60 -8.09
C SER A 55 3.04 8.61 -7.50
N MET A 56 2.89 8.59 -6.17
CA MET A 56 1.89 7.78 -5.48
C MET A 56 0.48 8.26 -5.80
N GLU A 57 0.24 9.57 -5.70
CA GLU A 57 -1.07 10.18 -5.99
C GLU A 57 -1.47 9.98 -7.45
N LEU A 58 -0.53 10.18 -8.39
CA LEU A 58 -0.74 9.92 -9.80
C LEU A 58 -1.17 8.47 -10.04
N GLY A 59 -0.49 7.50 -9.40
CA GLY A 59 -0.84 6.10 -9.47
C GLY A 59 -2.20 5.79 -8.87
N ALA A 60 -2.54 6.40 -7.74
CA ALA A 60 -3.78 6.16 -7.00
C ALA A 60 -5.01 6.74 -7.69
N LEU A 61 -4.93 7.97 -8.21
CA LEU A 61 -6.10 8.74 -8.67
C LEU A 61 -6.29 8.73 -10.19
N ILE A 62 -5.20 8.66 -10.96
CA ILE A 62 -5.25 8.86 -12.41
C ILE A 62 -4.83 7.60 -13.16
N CYS A 63 -3.62 7.10 -12.91
CA CYS A 63 -3.08 5.91 -13.56
C CYS A 63 -3.56 4.65 -12.83
N THR A 64 -4.87 4.48 -12.67
CA THR A 64 -5.45 3.33 -11.95
C THR A 64 -5.32 2.03 -12.75
N ALA A 65 -5.48 0.88 -12.10
CA ALA A 65 -5.26 -0.41 -12.74
C ALA A 65 -6.28 -0.74 -13.85
N LYS A 66 -7.56 -0.40 -13.64
CA LYS A 66 -8.67 -0.75 -14.55
C LYS A 66 -9.22 0.43 -15.36
N ASN A 67 -9.38 1.60 -14.73
CA ASN A 67 -10.06 2.76 -15.31
C ASN A 67 -9.11 3.96 -15.29
N GLU A 68 -8.01 3.89 -16.04
CA GLU A 68 -7.05 4.98 -16.04
C GLU A 68 -7.57 6.23 -16.78
N ALA A 69 -7.45 7.38 -16.14
CA ALA A 69 -7.88 8.66 -16.69
C ALA A 69 -6.76 9.30 -17.52
N CYS A 70 -6.29 8.63 -18.59
CA CYS A 70 -5.16 9.10 -19.39
C CYS A 70 -5.32 10.52 -19.94
N HIS A 71 -6.55 10.97 -20.21
CA HIS A 71 -6.83 12.33 -20.68
C HIS A 71 -6.53 13.42 -19.62
N ARG A 72 -6.49 13.05 -18.33
CA ARG A 72 -6.10 13.91 -17.19
C ARG A 72 -4.67 13.68 -16.72
N CYS A 73 -3.94 12.74 -17.33
CA CYS A 73 -2.61 12.36 -16.86
C CYS A 73 -1.58 13.41 -17.30
N PRO A 74 -0.85 14.05 -16.36
CA PRO A 74 0.11 15.11 -16.67
C PRO A 74 1.29 14.62 -17.52
N ILE A 75 1.56 13.30 -17.52
CA ILE A 75 2.64 12.68 -18.29
C ILE A 75 2.12 11.90 -19.52
N ALA A 76 0.86 12.11 -19.93
CA ALA A 76 0.23 11.34 -21.01
C ALA A 76 0.99 11.42 -22.34
N ALA A 77 1.57 12.58 -22.65
CA ALA A 77 2.31 12.80 -23.89
C ALA A 77 3.63 12.01 -23.95
N GLN A 78 4.16 11.57 -22.81
CA GLN A 78 5.45 10.87 -22.70
C GLN A 78 5.31 9.40 -22.29
N CYS A 79 4.08 8.94 -22.01
CA CYS A 79 3.83 7.59 -21.49
C CYS A 79 3.95 6.54 -22.60
N ALA A 80 5.01 5.71 -22.54
CA ALA A 80 5.30 4.68 -23.54
C ALA A 80 4.11 3.74 -23.81
N TRP A 81 3.44 3.25 -22.76
CA TRP A 81 2.30 2.34 -22.90
C TRP A 81 1.09 3.01 -23.55
N ARG A 82 0.83 4.29 -23.25
CA ARG A 82 -0.24 5.06 -23.90
C ARG A 82 0.10 5.30 -25.38
N LEU A 83 1.33 5.71 -25.67
CA LEU A 83 1.78 5.99 -27.04
C LEU A 83 1.76 4.71 -27.91
N ALA A 84 1.97 3.54 -27.30
CA ALA A 84 1.81 2.24 -27.95
C ALA A 84 0.34 1.80 -28.13
N GLY A 85 -0.65 2.64 -27.82
CA GLY A 85 -2.07 2.30 -27.97
C GLY A 85 -2.66 1.48 -26.81
N LYS A 86 -2.00 1.48 -25.64
CA LYS A 86 -2.42 0.75 -24.43
C LYS A 86 -2.59 -0.77 -24.64
N PRO A 87 -1.57 -1.49 -25.14
CA PRO A 87 -1.67 -2.93 -25.34
C PRO A 87 -2.05 -3.64 -24.02
N ALA A 88 -2.99 -4.58 -24.12
CA ALA A 88 -3.42 -5.37 -22.98
C ALA A 88 -2.31 -6.33 -22.54
N HIS A 89 -2.34 -6.69 -21.25
CA HIS A 89 -1.48 -7.74 -20.72
C HIS A 89 -1.84 -9.08 -21.34
N ASP A 90 -0.82 -9.77 -21.83
CA ASP A 90 -0.85 -11.08 -22.48
C ASP A 90 -0.63 -12.26 -21.51
N GLY A 91 -0.34 -11.97 -20.24
CA GLY A 91 -0.12 -12.97 -19.19
C GLY A 91 -1.41 -13.38 -18.44
N PRO A 92 -1.27 -14.26 -17.44
CA PRO A 92 -2.41 -14.73 -16.66
C PRO A 92 -3.14 -13.57 -15.95
N PRO A 93 -4.46 -13.69 -15.71
CA PRO A 93 -5.21 -12.65 -15.04
C PRO A 93 -4.60 -12.29 -13.68
N ARG A 94 -4.39 -10.99 -13.47
CA ARG A 94 -3.93 -10.49 -12.16
C ARG A 94 -5.06 -10.52 -11.17
N ARG A 95 -5.06 -11.52 -10.31
CA ARG A 95 -5.98 -11.61 -9.18
C ARG A 95 -5.41 -10.79 -8.03
N GLY A 96 -6.11 -9.70 -7.69
CA GLY A 96 -5.89 -9.05 -6.41
C GLY A 96 -6.34 -9.97 -5.28
N GLN A 97 -5.67 -9.90 -4.13
CA GLN A 97 -6.17 -10.53 -2.92
C GLN A 97 -7.51 -9.87 -2.56
N THR A 98 -8.55 -10.68 -2.32
CA THR A 98 -9.81 -10.18 -1.78
C THR A 98 -9.57 -9.59 -0.40
N TYR A 99 -10.26 -8.51 -0.03
CA TYR A 99 -10.12 -7.94 1.32
C TYR A 99 -10.56 -8.92 2.41
N ALA A 100 -11.63 -9.68 2.15
CA ALA A 100 -12.15 -10.70 3.05
C ALA A 100 -11.10 -11.79 3.33
N GLY A 101 -10.90 -12.11 4.61
CA GLY A 101 -9.96 -13.13 5.10
C GLY A 101 -8.51 -12.66 5.21
N THR A 102 -8.22 -11.37 4.99
CA THR A 102 -6.84 -10.85 5.06
C THR A 102 -6.48 -10.32 6.44
N ASP A 103 -5.19 -10.34 6.79
CA ASP A 103 -4.69 -9.72 8.02
C ASP A 103 -5.06 -8.24 8.08
N ARG A 104 -5.12 -7.54 6.94
CA ARG A 104 -5.59 -6.15 6.89
C ARG A 104 -7.03 -6.01 7.38
N GLN A 105 -7.91 -6.95 7.04
CA GLN A 105 -9.28 -6.95 7.56
C GLN A 105 -9.29 -7.18 9.07
N VAL A 106 -8.57 -8.20 9.55
CA VAL A 106 -8.50 -8.55 10.98
C VAL A 106 -7.98 -7.36 11.80
N ARG A 107 -6.88 -6.75 11.36
CA ARG A 107 -6.30 -5.55 11.96
C ARG A 107 -7.29 -4.40 12.03
N GLY A 108 -8.04 -4.16 10.95
CA GLY A 108 -9.07 -3.13 10.90
C GLY A 108 -10.18 -3.35 11.94
N LYS A 109 -10.62 -4.59 12.12
CA LYS A 109 -11.62 -4.94 13.14
C LYS A 109 -11.07 -4.79 14.57
N LEU A 110 -9.83 -5.21 14.82
CA LEU A 110 -9.18 -5.03 16.13
C LEU A 110 -9.06 -3.55 16.50
N LEU A 111 -8.61 -2.73 15.55
CA LEU A 111 -8.53 -1.28 15.73
C LEU A 111 -9.90 -0.63 15.94
N ALA A 112 -10.96 -1.14 15.31
CA ALA A 112 -12.32 -0.64 15.52
C ALA A 112 -12.75 -0.84 16.98
N VAL A 113 -12.56 -2.04 17.53
CA VAL A 113 -12.86 -2.32 18.95
C VAL A 113 -12.07 -1.40 19.89
N LEU A 114 -10.79 -1.19 19.63
CA LEU A 114 -9.95 -0.30 20.45
C LEU A 114 -10.38 1.17 20.37
N ARG A 115 -10.90 1.62 19.22
CA ARG A 115 -11.42 2.99 19.03
C ARG A 115 -12.78 3.20 19.68
N GLU A 116 -13.61 2.17 19.70
CA GLU A 116 -14.96 2.19 20.27
C GLU A 116 -14.94 1.97 21.80
N SER A 117 -13.81 1.54 22.36
CA SER A 117 -13.63 1.43 23.81
C SER A 117 -13.61 2.80 24.48
N VAL A 118 -14.68 3.09 25.23
CA VAL A 118 -14.80 4.30 26.04
C VAL A 118 -14.33 4.11 27.49
N GLU A 119 -14.19 2.86 27.94
CA GLU A 119 -13.91 2.50 29.34
C GLU A 119 -12.40 2.32 29.63
N GLY A 120 -11.54 2.68 28.67
CA GLY A 120 -10.09 2.56 28.79
C GLY A 120 -9.52 1.33 28.07
N PRO A 121 -8.41 0.75 28.57
CA PRO A 121 -7.75 -0.37 27.90
C PRO A 121 -8.65 -1.60 27.73
N VAL A 122 -8.58 -2.22 26.56
CA VAL A 122 -9.38 -3.39 26.18
C VAL A 122 -8.65 -4.68 26.56
N PRO A 123 -9.30 -5.61 27.30
CA PRO A 123 -8.71 -6.90 27.61
C PRO A 123 -8.60 -7.82 26.40
N GLN A 124 -7.59 -8.69 26.39
CA GLN A 124 -7.35 -9.68 25.34
C GLN A 124 -8.60 -10.51 25.04
N SER A 125 -9.37 -10.87 26.05
CA SER A 125 -10.60 -11.67 25.91
C SER A 125 -11.69 -10.99 25.07
N VAL A 126 -11.68 -9.66 24.94
CA VAL A 126 -12.58 -8.92 24.05
C VAL A 126 -12.03 -8.96 22.63
N LEU A 127 -10.73 -8.73 22.45
CA LEU A 127 -10.07 -8.86 21.14
C LEU A 127 -10.18 -10.28 20.57
N ASP A 128 -10.15 -11.29 21.43
CA ASP A 128 -10.27 -12.70 21.05
C ASP A 128 -11.58 -13.05 20.35
N ARG A 129 -12.63 -12.25 20.55
CA ARG A 129 -13.95 -12.44 19.93
C ARG A 129 -14.10 -11.74 18.57
N VAL A 130 -13.10 -10.99 18.12
CA VAL A 130 -13.16 -10.17 16.90
C VAL A 130 -13.04 -11.00 15.62
N TRP A 131 -12.35 -12.14 15.72
CA TRP A 131 -12.04 -12.98 14.58
C TRP A 131 -11.90 -14.44 15.01
N ASP A 132 -12.55 -15.35 14.30
CA ASP A 132 -12.67 -16.75 14.72
C ASP A 132 -11.34 -17.51 14.62
N GLU A 133 -10.44 -17.11 13.70
CA GLU A 133 -9.18 -17.81 13.47
C GLU A 133 -8.05 -17.30 14.40
N PRO A 134 -7.65 -18.05 15.45
CA PRO A 134 -6.83 -17.50 16.53
C PRO A 134 -5.40 -17.14 16.10
N VAL A 135 -4.79 -17.96 15.24
CA VAL A 135 -3.42 -17.74 14.76
C VAL A 135 -3.33 -16.48 13.92
N GLN A 136 -4.31 -16.27 13.03
CA GLN A 136 -4.37 -15.07 12.20
C GLN A 136 -4.64 -13.82 13.05
N ARG A 137 -5.54 -13.93 14.02
CA ARG A 137 -5.86 -12.85 14.96
C ARG A 137 -4.66 -12.41 15.78
N ALA A 138 -3.94 -13.36 16.37
CA ALA A 138 -2.72 -13.08 17.13
C ALA A 138 -1.66 -12.41 16.26
N ARG A 139 -1.36 -12.97 15.08
CA ARG A 139 -0.42 -12.36 14.13
C ARG A 139 -0.81 -10.94 13.72
N ALA A 140 -2.11 -10.69 13.51
CA ALA A 140 -2.63 -9.36 13.18
C ALA A 140 -2.43 -8.37 14.33
N LEU A 141 -2.72 -8.78 15.57
CA LEU A 141 -2.53 -7.97 16.77
C LEU A 141 -1.03 -7.68 17.03
N ASP A 142 -0.18 -8.69 16.93
CA ASP A 142 1.28 -8.55 17.08
C ASP A 142 1.84 -7.57 16.04
N GLY A 143 1.36 -7.66 14.80
CA GLY A 143 1.72 -6.71 13.76
C GLY A 143 1.29 -5.28 14.09
N LEU A 144 0.12 -5.07 14.70
CA LEU A 144 -0.33 -3.74 15.12
C LEU A 144 0.54 -3.17 16.24
N VAL A 145 0.98 -4.01 17.17
CA VAL A 145 1.92 -3.65 18.24
C VAL A 145 3.28 -3.29 17.66
N ALA A 146 3.81 -4.11 16.76
CA ALA A 146 5.09 -3.85 16.09
C ALA A 146 5.09 -2.55 15.29
N ASP A 147 3.95 -2.21 14.67
CA ASP A 147 3.76 -0.96 13.93
C ASP A 147 3.51 0.26 14.84
N GLY A 148 3.44 0.07 16.16
CA GLY A 148 3.16 1.14 17.13
C GLY A 148 1.73 1.67 17.07
N LEU A 149 0.80 0.93 16.47
CA LEU A 149 -0.62 1.32 16.34
C LEU A 149 -1.47 0.87 17.53
N VAL A 150 -0.96 -0.07 18.33
CA VAL A 150 -1.58 -0.60 19.54
C VAL A 150 -0.50 -0.77 20.60
N GLU A 151 -0.78 -0.38 21.83
CA GLU A 151 0.11 -0.57 22.97
C GLU A 151 -0.37 -1.72 23.86
N PRO A 152 0.46 -2.74 24.09
CA PRO A 152 0.19 -3.75 25.11
C PRO A 152 0.51 -3.20 26.50
N LEU A 153 -0.33 -3.55 27.47
CA LEU A 153 -0.20 -3.17 28.88
C LEU A 153 -0.12 -4.44 29.75
N PRO A 154 0.34 -4.31 31.02
CA PRO A 154 0.29 -5.41 31.97
C PRO A 154 -1.12 -5.99 32.12
N GLY A 155 -1.21 -7.29 32.38
CA GLY A 155 -2.49 -7.98 32.59
C GLY A 155 -3.27 -8.33 31.32
N GLY A 156 -2.62 -8.32 30.14
CA GLY A 156 -3.27 -8.68 28.88
C GLY A 156 -4.27 -7.61 28.41
N LEU A 157 -3.96 -6.34 28.68
CA LEU A 157 -4.74 -5.19 28.27
C LEU A 157 -4.08 -4.51 27.07
N TYR A 158 -4.88 -3.89 26.21
CA TYR A 158 -4.43 -3.22 25.00
C TYR A 158 -5.11 -1.87 24.85
N ARG A 159 -4.40 -0.87 24.33
CA ARG A 159 -4.99 0.45 24.04
C ARG A 159 -4.44 1.03 22.76
N LEU A 160 -5.08 2.09 22.27
CA LEU A 160 -4.45 2.96 21.27
C LEU A 160 -3.34 3.80 21.93
N PRO A 161 -2.28 4.16 21.19
CA PRO A 161 -1.26 5.06 21.68
C PRO A 161 -1.85 6.39 22.17
N LEU A 162 -1.36 6.89 23.31
CA LEU A 162 -1.67 8.25 23.73
C LEU A 162 -0.77 9.20 22.92
N THR A 163 -1.39 10.03 22.08
CA THR A 163 -0.70 11.15 21.43
C THR A 163 -0.27 12.21 22.43
#